data_AF-A0A452YUN3-F1
#
_entry.id   AF-A0A452YUN3-F1
#
_cell.length_a   1.000
_cell.length_b   1.000
_cell.length_c   1.000
_cell.angle_alpha   90.00
_cell.angle_beta   90.00
_cell.angle_gamma   90.00
#
_symmetry.space_group_name_H-M   'P 1'
#
loop_
_entity.id
_entity.type
_entity.pdbx_description
1 polymer ?
#
loop_
_entity_poly.entity_id
_entity_poly.type
_entity_poly.pdbx_seq_one_letter_code
_entity_poly.pdbx_strand_id
1 'polypeptide(L)'
;MVARGDLGAELPIEEVPLLQEEIIRTCRSMQKPVIVATNMLESMIDHPTPTRAEVSDIAIAVREAADAIMLSGETAHGKYPLKAVKVMHTVALRTESSLYDPTKAPSLVARPKALLNDDFCKSQLSKMFGSHATMMANTLRTPIIVFTRVGSMAVLLSHYRPSSTIYAFTNEYVLLWFLTTVLSSCEIYYGSGFCVDL
;
A
#
# COMPACT_ATOMS: atom_id res chain seq x y z
N MET A 1 8.10 6.72 5.99
CA MET A 1 8.03 5.52 6.84
C MET A 1 7.60 5.96 8.22
N VAL A 2 6.66 5.26 8.85
CA VAL A 2 6.24 5.44 10.25
C VAL A 2 6.97 4.38 11.07
N ALA A 3 8.10 4.76 11.66
CA ALA A 3 8.89 3.89 12.54
C ALA A 3 8.38 4.02 13.97
N ARG A 4 7.47 3.12 14.37
CA ARG A 4 6.73 3.22 15.64
C ARG A 4 7.61 3.00 16.87
N GLY A 5 8.66 2.19 16.75
CA GLY A 5 9.66 1.98 17.79
C GLY A 5 10.39 3.27 18.16
N ASP A 6 10.91 3.99 17.16
CA ASP A 6 11.57 5.28 17.37
C ASP A 6 10.56 6.35 17.83
N LEU A 7 9.37 6.38 17.22
CA LEU A 7 8.34 7.36 17.59
C LEU A 7 7.88 7.20 19.04
N GLY A 8 7.71 5.97 19.51
CA GLY A 8 7.34 5.68 20.90
C GLY A 8 8.49 5.83 21.90
N ALA A 9 9.73 5.96 21.44
CA ALA A 9 10.87 6.32 22.30
C ALA A 9 10.93 7.83 22.56
N GLU A 10 10.54 8.63 21.57
CA GLU A 10 10.62 10.10 21.63
C GLU A 10 9.32 10.77 22.12
N LEU A 11 8.16 10.11 21.96
CA LEU A 11 6.84 10.65 22.30
C LEU A 11 6.07 9.72 23.25
N PRO A 12 5.04 10.23 23.97
CA PRO A 12 4.14 9.40 24.75
C PRO A 12 3.52 8.28 23.88
N ILE A 13 3.54 7.05 24.38
CA ILE A 13 3.16 5.86 23.61
C ILE A 13 1.70 5.88 23.15
N GLU A 14 0.84 6.55 23.92
CA GLU A 14 -0.57 6.77 23.60
C GLU A 14 -0.81 7.71 22.41
N GLU A 15 0.17 8.55 22.04
CA GLU A 15 0.08 9.45 20.88
C GLU A 15 0.47 8.76 19.57
N VAL A 16 1.29 7.70 19.64
CA VAL A 16 1.82 6.99 18.46
C VAL A 16 0.72 6.53 17.49
N PRO A 17 -0.41 5.92 17.94
CA PRO A 17 -1.47 5.52 17.02
C PRO A 17 -2.14 6.71 16.32
N LEU A 18 -2.32 7.84 17.01
CA LEU A 18 -2.94 9.04 16.45
C LEU A 18 -2.05 9.65 15.37
N LEU A 19 -0.74 9.72 15.65
CA LEU A 19 0.26 10.24 14.72
C LEU A 19 0.44 9.32 13.51
N GLN A 20 0.41 7.99 13.68
CA GLN A 20 0.42 7.06 12.57
C GLN A 20 -0.71 7.38 11.59
N GLU A 21 -1.94 7.49 12.09
CA GLU A 21 -3.10 7.76 11.25
C GLU A 21 -2.97 9.12 10.54
N GLU A 22 -2.53 10.16 11.25
CA GLU A 22 -2.28 11.49 10.68
C GLU A 22 -1.21 11.48 9.58
N ILE A 23 -0.07 10.82 9.83
CA ILE A 23 1.03 10.69 8.86
C ILE A 23 0.55 9.96 7.62
N ILE A 24 -0.17 8.84 7.77
CA ILE A 24 -0.71 8.08 6.64
C ILE A 24 -1.66 8.94 5.82
N ARG A 25 -2.63 9.60 6.45
CA ARG A 25 -3.58 10.49 5.76
C ARG A 25 -2.86 11.62 5.01
N THR A 26 -1.86 12.23 5.64
CA THR A 26 -1.07 13.33 5.06
C THR A 26 -0.29 12.85 3.84
N CYS A 27 0.48 11.75 3.97
CA CYS A 27 1.20 11.14 2.86
C CYS A 27 0.27 10.79 1.69
N ARG A 28 -0.90 10.21 1.98
CA ARG A 28 -1.91 9.91 0.96
C ARG A 28 -2.43 11.17 0.27
N SER A 29 -2.72 12.24 0.99
CA SER A 29 -3.15 13.51 0.37
C SER A 29 -2.09 14.11 -0.56
N MET A 30 -0.81 13.88 -0.24
CA MET A 30 0.35 14.35 -1.01
C MET A 30 0.80 13.37 -2.09
N GLN A 31 0.10 12.24 -2.27
CA GLN A 31 0.47 11.17 -3.22
C GLN A 31 1.88 10.62 -2.96
N LYS A 32 2.27 10.52 -1.69
CA LYS A 32 3.56 9.97 -1.25
C LYS A 32 3.34 8.60 -0.62
N PRO A 33 4.17 7.60 -0.96
CA PRO A 33 4.06 6.27 -0.37
C PRO A 33 4.37 6.31 1.12
N VAL A 34 3.61 5.57 1.92
CA VAL A 34 3.80 5.44 3.35
C VAL A 34 3.91 3.97 3.77
N ILE A 35 4.94 3.67 4.55
CA ILE A 35 5.24 2.34 5.09
C ILE A 35 5.06 2.41 6.59
N VAL A 36 4.26 1.52 7.17
CA VAL A 36 4.17 1.34 8.63
C VAL A 36 5.15 0.25 9.04
N ALA A 37 6.01 0.56 10.01
CA ALA A 37 7.12 -0.31 10.40
C ALA A 37 7.19 -0.50 11.91
N THR A 38 7.93 -1.55 12.32
CA THR A 38 8.25 -1.98 13.69
C THR A 38 7.06 -2.53 14.47
N ASN A 39 7.33 -3.52 15.34
CA ASN A 39 6.37 -4.15 16.26
C ASN A 39 5.07 -4.66 15.61
N MET A 40 5.11 -5.09 14.35
CA MET A 40 3.91 -5.61 13.65
C MET A 40 3.60 -7.05 14.08
N LEU A 41 4.63 -7.89 14.28
CA LEU A 41 4.53 -9.29 14.71
C LEU A 41 5.63 -9.65 15.72
N GLU A 42 6.00 -8.72 16.61
CA GLU A 42 7.16 -8.84 17.51
C GLU A 42 7.23 -10.18 18.27
N SER A 43 6.10 -10.66 18.79
CA SER A 43 6.02 -11.94 19.51
C SER A 43 6.46 -13.14 18.67
N MET A 44 6.38 -13.01 17.34
CA MET A 44 6.77 -14.07 16.40
C MET A 44 8.29 -14.22 16.23
N ILE A 45 9.09 -13.35 16.85
CA ILE A 45 10.54 -13.57 17.00
C ILE A 45 10.80 -14.86 17.77
N ASP A 46 10.07 -15.05 18.87
CA ASP A 46 10.25 -16.19 19.78
C ASP A 46 9.15 -17.25 19.69
N HIS A 47 7.96 -16.89 19.21
CA HIS A 47 6.78 -17.75 19.19
C HIS A 47 6.28 -18.03 17.77
N PRO A 48 5.71 -19.23 17.50
CA PRO A 48 5.25 -19.59 16.16
C PRO A 48 3.92 -18.93 15.77
N THR A 49 3.25 -18.24 16.68
CA THR A 49 1.90 -17.67 16.50
C THR A 49 1.85 -16.25 17.05
N PRO A 50 1.20 -15.32 16.35
CA PRO A 50 1.05 -13.95 16.82
C PRO A 50 -0.03 -13.82 17.90
N THR A 51 -0.03 -12.68 18.57
CA THR A 51 -1.10 -12.25 19.45
C THR A 51 -2.29 -11.69 18.66
N ARG A 52 -3.45 -11.59 19.32
CA ARG A 52 -4.64 -10.94 18.73
C ARG A 52 -4.40 -9.44 18.48
N ALA A 53 -3.61 -8.80 19.32
CA ALA A 53 -3.28 -7.38 19.20
C ALA A 53 -2.47 -7.12 17.92
N GLU A 54 -1.43 -7.92 17.67
CA GLU A 54 -0.59 -7.82 16.46
C GLU A 54 -1.38 -8.07 15.17
N VAL A 55 -2.27 -9.08 15.17
CA VAL A 55 -3.15 -9.31 14.01
C VAL A 55 -4.10 -8.13 13.78
N SER A 56 -4.65 -7.55 14.86
CA SER A 56 -5.51 -6.37 14.77
C SER A 56 -4.74 -5.16 14.27
N ASP A 57 -3.49 -4.99 14.69
CA ASP A 57 -2.62 -3.89 14.33
C ASP A 57 -2.28 -3.89 12.83
N ILE A 58 -1.91 -5.05 12.27
CA ILE A 58 -1.77 -5.23 10.81
C ILE A 58 -3.06 -4.82 10.09
N ALA A 59 -4.20 -5.31 10.56
CA ALA A 59 -5.48 -5.01 9.94
C ALA A 59 -5.84 -3.50 10.02
N ILE A 60 -5.46 -2.80 11.09
CA ILE A 60 -5.64 -1.35 11.22
C ILE A 60 -4.78 -0.62 10.19
N ALA A 61 -3.47 -0.90 10.13
CA ALA A 61 -2.55 -0.25 9.19
C ALA A 61 -3.01 -0.42 7.72
N VAL A 62 -3.51 -1.61 7.38
CA VAL A 62 -4.08 -1.87 6.04
C VAL A 62 -5.38 -1.09 5.82
N ARG A 63 -6.28 -1.00 6.81
CA ARG A 63 -7.52 -0.20 6.71
C ARG A 63 -7.26 1.30 6.60
N GLU A 64 -6.22 1.80 7.25
CA GLU A 64 -5.74 3.19 7.11
C GLU A 64 -5.15 3.47 5.72
N ALA A 65 -4.99 2.42 4.91
CA ALA A 65 -4.41 2.41 3.58
C ALA A 65 -2.94 2.81 3.57
N ALA A 66 -2.15 2.24 4.49
CA ALA A 66 -0.71 2.16 4.30
C ALA A 66 -0.37 1.50 2.95
N ASP A 67 0.71 1.93 2.31
CA ASP A 67 1.14 1.37 1.02
C ASP A 67 1.96 0.11 1.22
N ALA A 68 2.67 0.01 2.35
CA ALA A 68 3.31 -1.22 2.78
C ALA A 68 3.33 -1.33 4.32
N ILE A 69 3.47 -2.57 4.77
CA ILE A 69 3.75 -2.93 6.17
C ILE A 69 5.07 -3.69 6.21
N MET A 70 5.86 -3.46 7.25
CA MET A 70 7.24 -3.95 7.32
C MET A 70 7.47 -4.85 8.53
N LEU A 71 8.13 -5.99 8.28
CA LEU A 71 8.74 -6.85 9.31
C LEU A 71 10.19 -6.43 9.53
N SER A 72 10.63 -6.47 10.79
CA SER A 72 11.96 -6.07 11.25
C SER A 72 12.68 -7.27 11.87
N GLY A 73 12.73 -7.38 13.21
CA GLY A 73 13.40 -8.47 13.92
C GLY A 73 12.78 -9.85 13.60
N GLU A 74 11.49 -9.88 13.28
CA GLU A 74 10.74 -11.10 12.97
C GLU A 74 11.33 -11.88 11.80
N THR A 75 11.82 -11.18 10.77
CA THR A 75 12.45 -11.79 9.59
C THR A 75 13.97 -11.74 9.63
N ALA A 76 14.56 -10.74 10.27
CA ALA A 76 16.01 -10.57 10.34
C ALA A 76 16.70 -11.61 11.24
N HIS A 77 16.14 -11.89 12.43
CA HIS A 77 16.72 -12.82 13.40
C HIS A 77 15.67 -13.66 14.16
N GLY A 78 14.41 -13.62 13.74
CA GLY A 78 13.33 -14.40 14.38
C GLY A 78 13.46 -15.91 14.11
N LYS A 79 12.89 -16.72 15.01
CA LYS A 79 12.84 -18.19 14.88
C LYS A 79 11.88 -18.65 13.79
N TYR A 80 10.93 -17.81 13.37
CA TYR A 80 9.84 -18.17 12.46
C TYR A 80 9.63 -17.17 11.29
N PRO A 81 10.68 -16.79 10.53
CA PRO A 81 10.62 -15.71 9.55
C PRO A 81 9.60 -15.95 8.43
N LEU A 82 9.56 -17.18 7.89
CA LEU A 82 8.59 -17.55 6.84
C LEU A 82 7.14 -17.55 7.35
N LYS A 83 6.91 -17.92 8.62
CA LYS A 83 5.56 -17.88 9.20
C LYS A 83 5.11 -16.45 9.45
N ALA A 84 6.01 -15.56 9.89
CA ALA A 84 5.70 -14.15 10.09
C ALA A 84 5.25 -13.50 8.78
N VAL A 85 5.99 -13.70 7.68
CA VAL A 85 5.62 -13.22 6.34
C VAL A 85 4.26 -13.79 5.92
N LYS A 86 4.04 -15.10 6.10
CA LYS A 86 2.77 -15.76 5.73
C LYS A 86 1.58 -15.21 6.52
N VAL A 87 1.74 -14.98 7.82
CA VAL A 87 0.71 -14.38 8.68
C VAL A 87 0.40 -12.97 8.19
N MET A 88 1.43 -12.14 8.01
CA MET A 88 1.27 -10.76 7.54
C MET A 88 0.52 -10.70 6.20
N HIS A 89 0.95 -11.50 5.22
CA HIS A 89 0.29 -11.63 3.92
C HIS A 89 -1.18 -12.06 4.03
N THR A 90 -1.47 -13.07 4.87
CA THR A 90 -2.84 -13.59 5.05
C THR A 90 -3.76 -12.53 5.66
N VAL A 91 -3.29 -11.80 6.68
CA VAL A 91 -4.07 -10.75 7.35
C VAL A 91 -4.29 -9.56 6.41
N ALA A 92 -3.27 -9.14 5.67
CA ALA A 92 -3.39 -8.06 4.69
C ALA A 92 -4.42 -8.40 3.61
N LEU A 93 -4.27 -9.54 2.92
CA LEU A 93 -5.20 -10.00 1.88
C LEU A 93 -6.65 -10.09 2.39
N ARG A 94 -6.84 -10.66 3.59
CA ARG A 94 -8.18 -10.79 4.18
C ARG A 94 -8.80 -9.44 4.50
N THR A 95 -8.00 -8.50 4.98
CA THR A 95 -8.44 -7.14 5.29
C THR A 95 -8.79 -6.38 4.03
N GLU A 96 -7.94 -6.40 3.01
CA GLU A 96 -8.21 -5.78 1.70
C GLU A 96 -9.48 -6.34 1.06
N SER A 97 -9.64 -7.67 1.07
CA SER A 97 -10.84 -8.33 0.54
C SER A 97 -12.13 -7.86 1.23
N SER A 98 -12.07 -7.51 2.52
CA SER A 98 -13.21 -6.99 3.27
C SER A 98 -13.57 -5.54 2.93
N LEU A 99 -12.60 -4.75 2.47
CA LEU A 99 -12.79 -3.35 2.06
C LEU A 99 -13.49 -3.24 0.69
N TYR A 100 -13.25 -4.20 -0.19
CA TYR A 100 -13.83 -4.24 -1.54
C TYR A 100 -15.16 -5.00 -1.62
N ASP A 101 -15.66 -5.55 -0.51
CA ASP A 101 -16.98 -6.20 -0.44
C ASP A 101 -18.11 -5.14 -0.46
N PRO A 102 -18.89 -5.01 -1.55
CA PRO A 102 -19.93 -3.99 -1.69
C PRO A 102 -21.06 -4.14 -0.65
N THR A 103 -21.16 -5.30 0.00
CA THR A 103 -22.19 -5.59 1.01
C THR A 103 -21.78 -5.19 2.43
N LYS A 104 -20.51 -4.83 2.64
CA LYS A 104 -19.94 -4.54 3.98
C LYS A 104 -19.20 -3.21 4.08
N ALA A 105 -18.90 -2.54 2.98
CA ALA A 105 -18.18 -1.28 3.00
C ALA A 105 -19.12 -0.11 3.40
N PRO A 106 -18.92 0.57 4.55
CA PRO A 106 -19.28 1.98 4.61
C PRO A 106 -18.41 2.69 3.56
N SER A 107 -18.96 3.71 2.92
CA SER A 107 -18.38 4.50 1.83
C SER A 107 -16.99 5.10 2.14
N LEU A 108 -15.95 4.27 2.22
CA LEU A 108 -14.55 4.67 2.45
C LEU A 108 -13.81 4.92 1.13
N VAL A 109 -14.49 4.73 0.00
CA VAL A 109 -14.08 5.38 -1.25
C VAL A 109 -14.35 6.87 -1.05
N ALA A 110 -13.44 7.52 -0.34
CA ALA A 110 -13.27 8.96 -0.40
C ALA A 110 -13.10 9.27 -1.88
N ARG A 111 -14.21 9.65 -2.51
CA ARG A 111 -14.25 10.19 -3.86
C ARG A 111 -13.11 11.20 -3.90
N PRO A 112 -12.09 11.04 -4.76
CA PRO A 112 -10.99 11.97 -4.79
C PRO A 112 -11.62 13.35 -4.96
N LYS A 113 -11.54 14.19 -3.92
CA LYS A 113 -11.93 15.59 -4.04
C LYS A 113 -11.03 16.11 -5.14
N ALA A 114 -11.62 16.38 -6.30
CA ALA A 114 -10.92 17.04 -7.38
C ALA A 114 -10.36 18.33 -6.78
N LEU A 115 -9.06 18.36 -6.52
CA LEU A 115 -8.34 19.59 -6.23
C LEU A 115 -8.32 20.35 -7.55
N LEU A 116 -9.41 21.09 -7.80
CA LEU A 116 -9.55 22.04 -8.88
C LEU A 116 -8.84 23.33 -8.45
N ASN A 117 -7.52 23.26 -8.36
CA ASN A 117 -6.68 24.46 -8.34
C ASN A 117 -5.92 24.49 -9.68
N ASP A 118 -6.50 25.31 -10.55
CA ASP A 118 -5.91 26.17 -11.57
C ASP A 118 -4.39 25.99 -11.81
N ASP A 119 -4.04 25.18 -12.82
CA ASP A 119 -2.92 25.38 -13.75
C ASP A 119 -2.86 24.18 -14.72
N PHE A 120 -2.96 24.45 -16.03
CA PHE A 120 -3.00 23.44 -17.09
C PHE A 120 -1.64 22.75 -17.27
N CYS A 121 -1.26 21.90 -16.31
CA CYS A 121 -0.01 21.15 -16.31
C CYS A 121 -0.22 19.72 -16.82
N LYS A 122 0.82 19.11 -17.42
CA LYS A 122 0.82 17.66 -17.79
C LYS A 122 0.35 16.75 -16.63
N SER A 123 0.62 17.18 -15.40
CA SER A 123 0.13 16.61 -14.13
C SER A 123 -1.41 16.47 -14.07
N GLN A 124 -2.16 17.48 -14.51
CA GLN A 124 -3.62 17.50 -14.41
C GLN A 124 -4.27 16.50 -15.38
N LEU A 125 -3.78 16.43 -16.62
CA LEU A 125 -4.24 15.43 -17.59
C LEU A 125 -3.96 14.01 -17.10
N SER A 126 -2.76 13.74 -16.59
CA SER A 126 -2.44 12.42 -16.03
C SER A 126 -3.36 12.05 -14.87
N LYS A 127 -3.68 13.00 -13.97
CA LYS A 127 -4.66 12.79 -12.87
C LYS A 127 -6.06 12.48 -13.40
N MET A 128 -6.52 13.19 -14.42
CA MET A 128 -7.81 12.91 -15.06
C MET A 128 -7.83 11.50 -15.66
N PHE A 129 -6.83 11.12 -16.44
CA PHE A 129 -6.75 9.78 -17.02
C PHE A 129 -6.66 8.70 -15.93
N GLY A 130 -5.82 8.88 -14.92
CA GLY A 130 -5.70 7.96 -13.80
C GLY A 130 -7.03 7.73 -13.09
N SER A 131 -7.72 8.81 -12.70
CA SER A 131 -9.02 8.71 -12.02
C SER A 131 -10.10 8.02 -12.89
N HIS A 132 -10.17 8.34 -14.19
CA HIS A 132 -11.17 7.72 -15.07
C HIS A 132 -10.84 6.26 -15.35
N ALA A 133 -9.57 5.93 -15.57
CA ALA A 133 -9.12 4.56 -15.76
C ALA A 133 -9.45 3.69 -14.54
N THR A 134 -9.17 4.17 -13.33
CA THR A 134 -9.53 3.47 -12.09
C THR A 134 -11.05 3.32 -11.94
N MET A 135 -11.84 4.36 -12.24
CA MET A 135 -13.30 4.27 -12.18
C MET A 135 -13.83 3.20 -13.15
N MET A 136 -13.39 3.23 -14.41
CA MET A 136 -13.78 2.24 -15.42
C MET A 136 -13.36 0.82 -15.04
N ALA A 137 -12.13 0.65 -14.55
CA ALA A 137 -11.61 -0.64 -14.10
C ALA A 137 -12.44 -1.22 -12.96
N ASN A 138 -12.82 -0.39 -11.98
CA ASN A 138 -13.65 -0.79 -10.85
C ASN A 138 -15.08 -1.14 -11.30
N THR A 139 -15.68 -0.38 -12.22
CA THR A 139 -17.02 -0.64 -12.76
C THR A 139 -17.06 -1.94 -13.57
N LEU A 140 -16.07 -2.13 -14.46
CA LEU A 140 -16.02 -3.29 -15.35
C LEU A 140 -15.37 -4.51 -14.70
N ARG A 141 -14.75 -4.35 -13.52
CA ARG A 141 -13.90 -5.35 -12.85
C ARG A 141 -12.82 -5.91 -13.76
N THR A 142 -12.13 -5.01 -14.47
CA THR A 142 -11.05 -5.36 -15.41
C THR A 142 -9.71 -4.83 -14.91
N PRO A 143 -8.60 -5.53 -15.18
CA PRO A 143 -7.27 -5.06 -14.82
C PRO A 143 -6.87 -3.83 -15.64
N ILE A 144 -5.95 -3.03 -15.09
CA ILE A 144 -5.40 -1.85 -15.77
C ILE A 144 -4.02 -2.20 -16.32
N ILE A 145 -3.77 -1.92 -17.60
CA ILE A 145 -2.44 -2.10 -18.20
C ILE A 145 -1.84 -0.71 -18.45
N VAL A 146 -0.61 -0.49 -17.98
CA VAL A 146 0.10 0.77 -18.15
C VAL A 146 1.52 0.53 -18.69
N PHE A 147 1.83 1.17 -19.81
CA PHE A 147 3.20 1.24 -20.33
C PHE A 147 3.84 2.53 -19.82
N THR A 148 4.97 2.43 -19.12
CA THR A 148 5.64 3.58 -18.52
C THR A 148 7.15 3.47 -18.60
N ARG A 149 7.83 4.57 -18.90
CA ARG A 149 9.30 4.66 -18.91
C ARG A 149 9.89 5.20 -17.61
N VAL A 150 9.09 5.92 -16.83
CA VAL A 150 9.52 6.62 -15.60
C VAL A 150 8.68 6.25 -14.38
N GLY A 151 7.69 5.37 -14.52
CA GLY A 151 6.86 4.87 -13.42
C GLY A 151 5.75 5.81 -12.95
N SER A 152 5.75 7.08 -13.36
CA SER A 152 4.84 8.12 -12.85
C SER A 152 3.35 7.77 -12.99
N MET A 153 2.94 7.18 -14.10
CA MET A 153 1.53 6.77 -14.31
C MET A 153 1.16 5.54 -13.48
N ALA A 154 2.07 4.59 -13.28
CA ALA A 154 1.82 3.41 -12.44
C ALA A 154 1.64 3.82 -10.97
N VAL A 155 2.51 4.71 -10.48
CA VAL A 155 2.42 5.33 -9.14
C VAL A 155 1.10 6.09 -8.99
N LEU A 156 0.73 6.88 -9.99
CA LEU A 156 -0.52 7.65 -9.97
C LEU A 156 -1.76 6.74 -9.97
N LEU A 157 -1.78 5.68 -10.76
CA LEU A 157 -2.89 4.72 -10.78
C LEU A 157 -3.02 3.97 -9.45
N SER A 158 -1.92 3.56 -8.84
CA SER A 158 -1.95 2.89 -7.53
C SER A 158 -2.41 3.82 -6.41
N HIS A 159 -2.11 5.12 -6.51
CA HIS A 159 -2.64 6.13 -5.59
C HIS A 159 -4.19 6.15 -5.56
N TYR A 160 -4.82 5.90 -6.72
CA TYR A 160 -6.28 5.78 -6.81
C TYR A 160 -6.85 4.44 -6.31
N ARG A 161 -5.99 3.47 -5.94
CA ARG A 161 -6.33 2.15 -5.39
C ARG A 161 -7.49 1.47 -6.16
N PRO A 162 -7.30 1.14 -7.46
CA PRO A 162 -8.26 0.33 -8.18
C PRO A 162 -8.47 -1.01 -7.46
N SER A 163 -9.69 -1.54 -7.54
CA SER A 163 -10.02 -2.86 -7.00
C SER A 163 -9.45 -4.00 -7.83
N SER A 164 -8.88 -3.69 -9.00
CA SER A 164 -8.25 -4.63 -9.92
C SER A 164 -6.75 -4.41 -10.00
N THR A 165 -6.04 -5.47 -10.36
CA THR A 165 -4.57 -5.44 -10.52
C THR A 165 -4.14 -4.46 -11.60
N ILE A 166 -3.08 -3.71 -11.32
CA ILE A 166 -2.39 -2.88 -12.30
C ILE A 166 -1.20 -3.68 -12.85
N TYR A 167 -1.08 -3.76 -14.17
CA TYR A 167 0.05 -4.36 -14.87
C TYR A 167 0.91 -3.24 -15.45
N ALA A 168 2.06 -2.98 -14.84
CA ALA A 168 2.98 -1.93 -15.27
C ALA A 168 4.12 -2.49 -16.10
N PHE A 169 4.23 -2.08 -17.36
CA PHE A 169 5.29 -2.48 -18.28
C PHE A 169 6.31 -1.36 -18.44
N THR A 170 7.58 -1.66 -18.20
CA THR A 170 8.70 -0.72 -18.36
C THR A 170 9.89 -1.38 -19.05
N ASN A 171 10.67 -0.59 -19.78
CA ASN A 171 11.94 -0.99 -20.37
C ASN A 171 13.16 -0.59 -19.52
N GLU A 172 12.94 0.04 -18.37
CA GLU A 172 13.97 0.52 -17.45
C GLU A 172 14.03 -0.33 -16.17
N TYR A 173 15.19 -0.94 -15.92
CA TYR A 173 15.37 -1.92 -14.84
C TYR A 173 15.38 -1.27 -13.44
N VAL A 174 15.88 -0.04 -13.35
CA VAL A 174 15.98 0.70 -12.07
C VAL A 174 14.60 1.00 -11.49
N LEU A 175 13.58 1.13 -12.34
CA LEU A 175 12.21 1.41 -11.91
C LEU A 175 11.49 0.20 -11.33
N LEU A 176 11.98 -1.01 -11.59
CA LEU A 176 11.40 -2.23 -11.03
C LEU A 176 11.38 -2.14 -9.50
N TRP A 177 12.54 -1.88 -8.90
CA TRP A 177 12.73 -1.77 -7.45
C TRP A 177 11.95 -0.61 -6.83
N PHE A 178 11.93 0.55 -7.51
CA PHE A 178 11.23 1.73 -7.02
C PHE A 178 9.71 1.55 -7.03
N LEU A 179 9.17 0.89 -8.05
CA LEU A 179 7.74 0.63 -8.17
C LEU A 179 7.29 -0.48 -7.22
N THR A 180 8.11 -1.50 -6.95
CA THR A 180 7.78 -2.56 -5.98
C THR A 180 7.49 -2.01 -4.58
N THR A 181 8.17 -0.93 -4.16
CA THR A 181 7.95 -0.31 -2.84
C THR A 181 6.65 0.50 -2.77
N VAL A 182 6.07 0.91 -3.90
CA VAL A 182 5.00 1.91 -3.95
C VAL A 182 3.62 1.29 -4.22
N LEU A 183 3.55 0.03 -4.65
CA LEU A 183 2.35 -0.51 -5.28
C LEU A 183 1.90 -1.82 -4.64
N SER A 184 1.02 -1.76 -3.63
CA SER A 184 0.45 -2.97 -2.99
C SER A 184 -0.49 -3.78 -3.92
N SER A 185 -0.80 -3.29 -5.13
CA SER A 185 -1.72 -3.93 -6.09
C SER A 185 -1.23 -3.85 -7.55
N CYS A 186 0.06 -3.60 -7.78
CA CYS A 186 0.63 -3.55 -9.13
C CYS A 186 1.67 -4.64 -9.32
N GLU A 187 1.45 -5.47 -10.31
CA GLU A 187 2.47 -6.36 -10.83
C GLU A 187 3.29 -5.60 -11.88
N ILE A 188 4.62 -5.72 -11.82
CA ILE A 188 5.53 -4.96 -12.68
C ILE A 188 6.25 -5.95 -13.59
N TYR A 189 6.21 -5.67 -14.88
CA TYR A 189 6.77 -6.49 -15.94
C TYR A 189 7.88 -5.74 -16.67
N TYR A 190 9.02 -6.39 -16.81
CA TYR A 190 10.17 -5.90 -17.58
C TYR A 190 10.29 -6.60 -18.93
N GLY A 191 10.39 -5.80 -20.00
CA GLY A 191 10.63 -6.33 -21.35
C GLY A 191 9.56 -7.32 -21.81
N SER A 192 9.98 -8.44 -22.41
CA SER A 192 9.10 -9.45 -23.02
C SER A 192 8.75 -10.64 -22.12
N GLY A 193 8.83 -10.53 -20.78
CA GLY A 193 8.30 -11.60 -19.92
C GLY A 193 8.85 -11.78 -18.50
N PHE A 194 9.58 -10.83 -17.91
CA PHE A 194 9.99 -10.97 -16.50
C PHE A 194 8.92 -10.36 -15.59
N CYS A 195 8.21 -11.23 -14.85
CA CYS A 195 7.34 -10.85 -13.74
C CYS A 195 8.17 -10.75 -12.45
N VAL A 196 7.97 -9.70 -11.67
CA VAL A 196 8.36 -9.71 -10.25
C VAL A 196 7.09 -10.06 -9.47
N ASP A 197 6.90 -11.35 -9.19
CA ASP A 197 5.84 -11.79 -8.28
C ASP A 197 6.21 -11.31 -6.86
N LEU A 198 5.33 -10.53 -6.23
CA LEU A 198 5.40 -10.13 -4.82
C LEU A 198 4.86 -11.23 -3.92
#